data_AF-A0A6N2XDH0-F1
#
_entry.id   AF-A0A6N2XDH0-F1
#
_cell.length_a   1.000
_cell.length_b   1.000
_cell.length_c   1.000
_cell.angle_alpha   90.00
_cell.angle_beta   90.00
_cell.angle_gamma   90.00
#
_symmetry.space_group_name_H-M   'P 1'
#
loop_
_entity.id
_entity.type
_entity.pdbx_description
1 polymer ?
#
loop_
_entity_poly.entity_id
_entity_poly.type
_entity_poly.pdbx_seq_one_letter_code
_entity_poly.pdbx_strand_id
1 'polypeptide(L)'
;MIFNPIHYFSKTTNNDWFIFYYAITKKLAEDAACIAISQVQTEEGTYVYEYIIAGDHNIYIFPPHFFSRYHSRFLKGAAIGKQELINQYIKNNYLGFILALGSGRDKCALSSQDGYAIGDVISWQERIFMFKTFISKDLLRKDQTFAKLYDQLQEQNLLNYIVSLKNPDDFLLKEYNLYLNAKL
;
A
#
# COMPACT_ATOMS: atom_id res chain seq x y z
N MET A 1 -10.80 7.86 -6.70
CA MET A 1 -11.69 8.62 -5.79
C MET A 1 -12.09 7.71 -4.66
N ILE A 2 -11.90 8.15 -3.41
CA ILE A 2 -12.16 7.33 -2.22
C ILE A 2 -13.32 7.92 -1.45
N PHE A 3 -14.32 7.08 -1.19
CA PHE A 3 -15.49 7.45 -0.37
C PHE A 3 -15.10 7.53 1.11
N ASN A 4 -15.92 8.22 1.91
CA ASN A 4 -15.72 8.23 3.36
C ASN A 4 -15.80 6.80 3.91
N PRO A 5 -14.89 6.41 4.81
CA PRO A 5 -14.89 5.04 5.32
C PRO A 5 -16.12 4.76 6.17
N ILE A 6 -16.64 3.54 6.04
CA ILE A 6 -17.66 3.01 6.94
C ILE A 6 -16.93 2.38 8.13
N HIS A 7 -17.29 2.80 9.35
CA HIS A 7 -16.74 2.23 10.59
C HIS A 7 -17.68 1.17 11.17
N TYR A 8 -17.12 0.03 11.56
CA TYR A 8 -17.83 -1.03 12.28
C TYR A 8 -16.95 -1.56 13.41
N PHE A 9 -17.48 -1.63 14.62
CA PHE A 9 -16.80 -2.27 15.75
C PHE A 9 -17.33 -3.69 15.97
N SER A 10 -16.44 -4.68 15.88
CA SER A 10 -16.77 -6.09 16.11
C SER A 10 -16.71 -6.43 17.59
N LYS A 11 -17.85 -6.66 18.23
CA LYS A 11 -17.90 -7.11 19.64
C LYS A 11 -17.28 -8.49 19.85
N THR A 12 -17.33 -9.37 18.83
CA THR A 12 -16.82 -10.75 18.93
C THR A 12 -15.31 -10.80 18.91
N THR A 13 -14.67 -10.02 18.02
CA THR A 13 -13.22 -10.02 17.85
C THR A 13 -12.55 -8.84 18.56
N ASN A 14 -13.33 -7.91 19.11
CA ASN A 14 -12.86 -6.67 19.73
C ASN A 14 -11.94 -5.83 18.81
N ASN A 15 -12.26 -5.80 17.52
CA ASN A 15 -11.50 -5.06 16.50
C ASN A 15 -12.35 -3.95 15.88
N ASP A 16 -11.70 -2.85 15.52
CA ASP A 16 -12.27 -1.81 14.67
C ASP A 16 -12.08 -2.16 13.20
N TRP A 17 -13.15 -2.09 12.44
CA TRP A 17 -13.18 -2.27 10.99
C TRP A 17 -13.48 -0.95 10.29
N PHE A 18 -12.72 -0.65 9.24
CA PHE A 18 -12.96 0.48 8.36
C PHE A 18 -13.04 -0.03 6.92
N ILE A 19 -14.14 0.25 6.23
CA ILE A 19 -14.36 -0.18 4.85
C ILE A 19 -14.30 1.05 3.95
N PHE A 20 -13.38 1.03 3.00
CA PHE A 20 -13.20 2.08 1.99
C PHE A 20 -13.61 1.53 0.63
N TYR A 21 -14.33 2.35 -0.12
CA TYR A 21 -14.60 2.09 -1.53
C TYR A 21 -13.73 3.03 -2.38
N TYR A 22 -13.07 2.47 -3.38
CA TYR A 22 -12.28 3.21 -4.36
C TYR A 22 -12.86 3.03 -5.75
N ALA A 23 -13.22 4.14 -6.40
CA ALA A 23 -13.57 4.15 -7.82
C ALA A 23 -12.53 4.97 -8.60
N ILE A 24 -12.08 4.49 -9.75
CA ILE A 24 -11.14 5.23 -10.62
C ILE A 24 -11.76 6.58 -11.02
N THR A 25 -13.03 6.56 -11.45
CA THR A 25 -13.82 7.75 -11.77
C THR A 25 -15.24 7.61 -11.24
N LYS A 26 -16.00 8.72 -11.16
CA LYS A 26 -17.43 8.70 -10.80
C LYS A 26 -18.26 7.79 -11.70
N LYS A 27 -17.90 7.68 -12.99
CA LYS A 27 -18.60 6.86 -13.97
C LYS A 27 -18.40 5.36 -13.77
N LEU A 28 -17.31 4.98 -13.08
CA LEU A 28 -16.94 3.58 -12.79
C LEU A 28 -17.15 3.26 -11.29
N ALA A 29 -18.12 3.92 -10.65
CA ALA A 29 -18.39 3.72 -9.23
C ALA A 29 -18.98 2.33 -8.94
N GLU A 30 -19.65 1.72 -9.91
CA GLU A 30 -20.18 0.35 -9.80
C GLU A 30 -19.05 -0.70 -9.75
N ASP A 31 -17.90 -0.40 -10.37
CA ASP A 31 -16.70 -1.22 -10.36
C ASP A 31 -15.74 -0.84 -9.21
N ALA A 32 -16.25 -0.17 -8.17
CA ALA A 32 -15.40 0.29 -7.08
C ALA A 32 -14.76 -0.88 -6.34
N ALA A 33 -13.44 -0.82 -6.17
CA ALA A 33 -12.71 -1.74 -5.34
C ALA A 33 -13.06 -1.54 -3.86
N CYS A 34 -13.18 -2.65 -3.13
CA CYS A 34 -13.43 -2.65 -1.71
C CYS A 34 -12.11 -2.91 -0.96
N ILE A 35 -11.80 -2.03 -0.01
CA ILE A 35 -10.65 -2.13 0.87
C ILE A 35 -11.20 -2.25 2.29
N ALA A 36 -11.07 -3.43 2.88
CA ALA A 36 -11.44 -3.64 4.27
C ALA A 36 -10.19 -3.51 5.15
N ILE A 37 -10.31 -2.78 6.25
CA ILE A 37 -9.21 -2.56 7.18
C ILE A 37 -9.63 -3.03 8.56
N SER A 38 -8.85 -3.90 9.17
CA SER A 38 -8.99 -4.26 10.58
C SER A 38 -7.86 -3.63 11.39
N GLN A 39 -8.21 -2.93 12.46
CA GLN A 39 -7.26 -2.43 13.44
C GLN A 39 -7.29 -3.31 14.67
N VAL A 40 -6.14 -3.93 14.97
CA VAL A 40 -5.98 -4.88 16.08
C VAL A 40 -5.09 -4.22 17.12
N GLN A 41 -5.60 -4.12 18.35
CA GLN A 41 -4.84 -3.58 19.48
C GLN A 41 -3.95 -4.67 20.07
N THR A 42 -2.66 -4.39 20.18
CA THR A 42 -1.66 -5.23 20.86
C THR A 42 -0.90 -4.41 21.90
N GLU A 43 -0.08 -5.07 22.72
CA GLU A 43 0.79 -4.38 23.69
C GLU A 43 1.79 -3.42 23.01
N GLU A 44 2.20 -3.71 21.78
CA GLU A 44 3.13 -2.88 21.00
C GLU A 44 2.45 -1.69 20.31
N GLY A 45 1.11 -1.68 20.28
CA GLY A 45 0.29 -0.66 19.64
C GLY A 45 -0.74 -1.23 18.67
N THR A 46 -1.22 -0.41 17.74
CA THR A 46 -2.22 -0.85 16.75
C THR A 46 -1.56 -1.38 15.49
N TYR A 47 -1.82 -2.65 15.20
CA TYR A 47 -1.56 -3.24 13.89
C TYR A 47 -2.74 -2.96 12.97
N VAL A 48 -2.44 -2.61 11.72
CA VAL A 48 -3.45 -2.35 10.69
C VAL A 48 -3.33 -3.42 9.62
N TYR A 49 -4.41 -4.15 9.40
CA TYR A 49 -4.53 -5.20 8.39
C TYR A 49 -5.42 -4.66 7.26
N GLU A 50 -4.88 -4.53 6.07
CA GLU A 50 -5.59 -4.12 4.86
C GLU A 50 -5.86 -5.33 3.98
N TYR A 51 -7.13 -5.53 3.65
CA TYR A 51 -7.64 -6.58 2.78
C TYR A 51 -8.14 -5.92 1.49
N ILE A 52 -7.42 -6.15 0.39
CA ILE A 52 -7.82 -5.66 -0.92
C ILE A 52 -8.58 -6.77 -1.64
N ILE A 53 -9.84 -6.51 -1.95
CA ILE A 53 -10.71 -7.42 -2.69
C ILE A 53 -10.88 -6.84 -4.10
N ALA A 54 -9.90 -7.10 -4.98
CA ALA A 54 -9.89 -6.63 -6.36
C ALA A 54 -9.28 -7.70 -7.30
N GLY A 55 -10.11 -8.65 -7.73
CA GLY A 55 -9.68 -9.80 -8.55
C GLY A 55 -8.92 -10.84 -7.74
N ASP A 56 -7.68 -10.53 -7.37
CA ASP A 56 -6.82 -11.31 -6.49
C ASP A 56 -6.81 -10.71 -5.07
N HIS A 57 -6.83 -11.57 -4.04
CA HIS A 57 -6.75 -11.09 -2.66
C HIS A 57 -5.29 -10.86 -2.24
N ASN A 58 -5.01 -9.72 -1.63
CA ASN A 58 -3.77 -9.47 -0.90
C ASN A 58 -4.08 -9.02 0.53
N ILE A 59 -3.23 -9.43 1.48
CA ILE A 59 -3.28 -8.95 2.87
C ILE A 59 -2.01 -8.15 3.15
N TYR A 60 -2.17 -6.86 3.45
CA TYR A 60 -1.07 -6.00 3.88
C TYR A 60 -1.17 -5.75 5.38
N ILE A 61 -0.04 -5.92 6.06
CA ILE A 61 0.08 -5.74 7.51
C ILE A 61 1.02 -4.57 7.77
N PHE A 62 0.52 -3.56 8.47
CA PHE A 62 1.28 -2.38 8.88
C PHE A 62 1.40 -2.38 10.42
N PRO A 63 2.60 -2.62 10.97
CA PRO A 63 2.84 -2.56 12.41
C PRO A 63 2.82 -1.10 12.93
N PRO A 64 2.70 -0.88 14.25
CA PRO A 64 2.62 0.46 14.85
C PRO A 64 3.78 1.39 14.44
N HIS A 65 4.99 0.84 14.40
CA HIS A 65 6.20 1.58 14.01
C HIS A 65 6.13 2.10 12.56
N PHE A 66 5.40 1.44 11.66
CA PHE A 66 5.20 1.91 10.30
C PHE A 66 4.54 3.30 10.27
N PHE A 67 3.43 3.46 10.98
CA PHE A 67 2.71 4.74 11.04
C PHE A 67 3.49 5.82 11.78
N SER A 68 4.30 5.45 12.77
CA SER A 68 5.26 6.38 13.39
C SER A 68 6.27 6.91 12.37
N ARG A 69 6.78 6.05 11.47
CA ARG A 69 7.66 6.47 10.37
C ARG A 69 6.94 7.30 9.33
N TYR A 70 5.71 6.96 8.95
CA TYR A 70 4.91 7.78 8.04
C TYR A 70 4.69 9.19 8.61
N HIS A 71 4.28 9.30 9.88
CA HIS A 71 4.07 10.58 10.56
C HIS A 71 5.35 11.42 10.63
N SER A 72 6.46 10.83 11.04
CA SER A 72 7.73 11.55 11.19
C SER A 72 8.41 11.90 9.86
N ARG A 73 8.38 11.00 8.88
CA ARG A 73 9.13 11.14 7.62
C ARG A 73 8.35 11.89 6.53
N PHE A 74 7.04 11.67 6.43
CA PHE A 74 6.20 12.33 5.42
C PHE A 74 5.50 13.57 6.00
N LEU A 75 4.72 13.41 7.07
CA LEU A 75 3.98 14.52 7.69
C LEU A 75 4.83 15.44 8.57
N LYS A 76 6.13 15.14 8.71
CA LYS A 76 7.12 15.90 9.50
C LYS A 76 6.62 16.23 10.92
N GLY A 77 5.87 15.32 11.54
CA GLY A 77 5.38 15.48 12.90
C GLY A 77 4.15 16.40 13.08
N ALA A 78 3.43 16.71 12.00
CA ALA A 78 2.21 17.53 12.07
C ALA A 78 1.19 16.98 13.10
N ALA A 79 0.48 17.86 13.80
CA ALA A 79 -0.53 17.45 14.77
C ALA A 79 -1.70 16.75 14.05
N ILE A 80 -1.85 15.44 14.27
CA ILE A 80 -2.85 14.60 13.63
C ILE A 80 -3.30 13.49 14.58
N GLY A 81 -4.58 13.18 14.59
CA GLY A 81 -5.12 12.05 15.35
C GLY A 81 -4.68 10.72 14.74
N LYS A 82 -4.52 9.68 15.56
CA LYS A 82 -4.09 8.35 15.12
C LYS A 82 -4.97 7.75 14.00
N GLN A 83 -6.29 7.86 14.15
CA GLN A 83 -7.21 7.37 13.12
C GLN A 83 -7.09 8.18 11.82
N GLU A 84 -6.93 9.50 11.93
CA GLU A 84 -6.81 10.36 10.76
C GLU A 84 -5.50 10.11 10.02
N LEU A 85 -4.41 9.82 10.75
CA LEU A 85 -3.12 9.39 10.18
C LEU A 85 -3.27 8.12 9.34
N ILE A 86 -3.96 7.10 9.89
CA ILE A 86 -4.20 5.83 9.18
C ILE A 86 -5.09 6.08 7.96
N ASN A 87 -6.21 6.78 8.12
CA ASN A 87 -7.13 7.10 7.03
C ASN A 87 -6.42 7.85 5.90
N GLN A 88 -5.59 8.84 6.22
CA GLN A 88 -4.83 9.60 5.24
C GLN A 88 -3.84 8.71 4.48
N TYR A 89 -3.09 7.85 5.19
CA TYR A 89 -2.17 6.92 4.55
C TYR A 89 -2.90 6.04 3.53
N ILE A 90 -3.99 5.37 3.93
CA ILE A 90 -4.75 4.48 3.05
C ILE A 90 -5.32 5.26 1.86
N LYS A 91 -5.88 6.45 2.11
CA LYS A 91 -6.49 7.26 1.04
C LYS A 91 -5.49 7.68 -0.03
N ASN A 92 -4.32 8.12 0.39
CA ASN A 92 -3.32 8.65 -0.54
C ASN A 92 -2.52 7.54 -1.23
N ASN A 93 -2.37 6.38 -0.57
CA ASN A 93 -1.42 5.35 -0.99
C ASN A 93 -2.09 4.10 -1.56
N TYR A 94 -3.40 4.15 -1.82
CA TYR A 94 -4.15 3.05 -2.43
C TYR A 94 -3.62 2.66 -3.82
N LEU A 95 -3.29 3.65 -4.66
CA LEU A 95 -2.68 3.38 -5.96
C LEU A 95 -1.17 3.22 -5.80
N GLY A 96 -0.73 1.97 -5.78
CA GLY A 96 0.67 1.62 -5.68
C GLY A 96 1.04 0.38 -6.49
N PHE A 97 2.35 0.18 -6.66
CA PHE A 97 2.91 -1.04 -7.23
C PHE A 97 3.66 -1.80 -6.16
N ILE A 98 3.39 -3.11 -6.07
CA ILE A 98 4.16 -4.00 -5.22
C ILE A 98 5.22 -4.67 -6.06
N LEU A 99 6.47 -4.48 -5.65
CA LEU A 99 7.57 -5.34 -6.04
C LEU A 99 7.78 -6.35 -4.92
N ALA A 100 7.53 -7.62 -5.21
CA ALA A 100 7.85 -8.72 -4.30
C ALA A 100 8.92 -9.60 -4.97
N LEU A 101 10.10 -9.70 -4.34
CA LEU A 101 11.24 -10.41 -4.92
C LEU A 101 11.30 -11.86 -4.41
N GLY A 102 10.95 -12.81 -5.29
CA GLY A 102 10.85 -14.24 -4.97
C GLY A 102 12.16 -15.05 -4.96
N SER A 103 13.33 -14.42 -5.01
CA SER A 103 14.62 -15.12 -5.12
C SER A 103 15.36 -15.27 -3.77
N GLY A 104 14.65 -15.77 -2.76
CA GLY A 104 15.23 -16.16 -1.46
C GLY A 104 15.50 -15.04 -0.47
N ARG A 105 14.92 -13.85 -0.67
CA ARG A 105 15.04 -12.70 0.26
C ARG A 105 13.74 -12.36 0.99
N ASP A 106 12.61 -12.95 0.58
CA ASP A 106 11.26 -12.69 1.11
C ASP A 106 11.04 -11.21 1.45
N LYS A 107 11.45 -10.32 0.55
CA LYS A 107 11.30 -8.87 0.68
C LYS A 107 10.21 -8.39 -0.26
N CYS A 108 9.49 -7.39 0.20
CA CYS A 108 8.57 -6.63 -0.63
C CYS A 108 8.78 -5.12 -0.44
N ALA A 109 8.42 -4.37 -1.48
CA ALA A 109 8.23 -2.95 -1.39
C ALA A 109 6.93 -2.57 -2.10
N LEU A 110 6.14 -1.71 -1.46
CA LEU A 110 4.99 -1.05 -2.04
C LEU A 110 5.38 0.40 -2.28
N SER A 111 5.33 0.83 -3.53
CA SER A 111 5.53 2.23 -3.88
C SER A 111 4.19 2.92 -4.11
N SER A 112 4.06 4.14 -3.61
CA SER A 112 2.82 4.90 -3.58
C SER A 112 3.06 6.40 -3.65
N GLN A 113 1.98 7.19 -3.62
CA GLN A 113 2.04 8.64 -3.82
C GLN A 113 2.95 9.35 -2.82
N ASP A 114 2.89 8.96 -1.54
CA ASP A 114 3.59 9.66 -0.47
C ASP A 114 5.03 9.11 -0.26
N GLY A 115 5.32 7.92 -0.78
CA GLY A 115 6.62 7.27 -0.62
C GLY A 115 6.60 5.76 -0.82
N TYR A 116 7.33 5.06 0.05
CA TYR A 116 7.62 3.63 -0.09
C TYR A 116 7.45 2.92 1.23
N ALA A 117 6.66 1.86 1.21
CA ALA A 117 6.54 0.90 2.29
C ALA A 117 7.46 -0.29 1.99
N ILE A 118 8.36 -0.63 2.92
CA ILE A 118 9.32 -1.73 2.76
C ILE A 118 9.08 -2.78 3.83
N GLY A 119 9.11 -4.04 3.41
CA GLY A 119 8.65 -5.14 4.22
C GLY A 119 9.17 -6.50 3.82
N ASP A 120 8.51 -7.49 4.39
CA ASP A 120 8.77 -8.89 4.15
C ASP A 120 7.52 -9.58 3.59
N VAL A 121 7.73 -10.60 2.76
CA VAL A 121 6.67 -11.51 2.34
C VAL A 121 6.48 -12.55 3.44
N ILE A 122 5.28 -12.63 4.00
CA ILE A 122 4.96 -13.58 5.08
C ILE A 122 4.44 -14.89 4.50
N SER A 123 3.63 -14.81 3.44
CA SER A 123 3.15 -15.98 2.71
C SER A 123 2.89 -15.61 1.27
N TRP A 124 3.54 -16.30 0.33
CA TRP A 124 3.24 -16.19 -1.09
C TRP A 124 1.93 -16.88 -1.45
N GLN A 125 1.61 -18.00 -0.79
CA GLN A 125 0.40 -18.77 -1.01
C GLN A 125 -0.85 -17.98 -0.60
N GLU A 126 -0.81 -17.37 0.58
CA GLU A 126 -1.91 -16.58 1.14
C GLU A 126 -1.78 -15.08 0.81
N ARG A 127 -0.77 -14.71 0.01
CA ARG A 127 -0.47 -13.34 -0.44
C ARG A 127 -0.46 -12.33 0.72
N ILE A 128 0.27 -12.68 1.77
CA ILE A 128 0.42 -11.89 3.00
C ILE A 128 1.77 -11.17 2.97
N PHE A 129 1.72 -9.85 3.14
CA PHE A 129 2.88 -8.97 3.14
C PHE A 129 2.89 -8.10 4.40
N MET A 130 4.04 -7.97 5.06
CA MET A 130 4.18 -7.11 6.23
C MET A 130 5.15 -5.96 5.94
N PHE A 131 4.64 -4.74 5.88
CA PHE A 131 5.41 -3.54 5.62
C PHE A 131 5.90 -2.90 6.92
N LYS A 132 7.16 -3.13 7.28
CA LYS A 132 7.73 -2.75 8.59
C LYS A 132 8.15 -1.30 8.72
N THR A 133 8.37 -0.61 7.60
CA THR A 133 8.88 0.75 7.57
C THR A 133 8.35 1.55 6.40
N PHE A 134 8.27 2.87 6.58
CA PHE A 134 7.90 3.83 5.55
C PHE A 134 9.08 4.78 5.26
N ILE A 135 9.34 5.07 4.00
CA ILE A 135 10.35 6.04 3.54
C ILE A 135 9.66 7.04 2.61
N SER A 136 9.73 8.33 2.93
CA SER A 136 9.22 9.38 2.05
C SER A 136 10.15 9.56 0.84
N LYS A 137 9.64 10.08 -0.27
CA LYS A 137 10.41 10.21 -1.52
C LYS A 137 11.72 11.00 -1.36
N ASP A 138 11.73 12.03 -0.51
CA ASP A 138 12.91 12.86 -0.20
C ASP A 138 14.02 12.09 0.54
N LEU A 139 13.73 10.93 1.12
CA LEU A 139 14.67 10.13 1.90
C LEU A 139 15.20 8.91 1.13
N LEU A 140 14.81 8.73 -0.13
CA LEU A 140 15.35 7.67 -0.97
C LEU A 140 16.83 7.87 -1.26
N ARG A 141 17.59 6.78 -1.23
CA ARG A 141 18.97 6.76 -1.69
C ARG A 141 19.04 6.59 -3.21
N LYS A 142 20.09 7.14 -3.81
CA LYS A 142 20.28 7.16 -5.28
C LYS A 142 20.36 5.77 -5.92
N ASP A 143 20.79 4.78 -5.15
CA ASP A 143 20.97 3.38 -5.56
C ASP A 143 19.68 2.53 -5.46
N GLN A 144 18.63 3.04 -4.79
CA GLN A 144 17.32 2.37 -4.65
C GLN A 144 16.50 2.49 -5.94
N THR A 145 16.95 1.78 -6.97
CA THR A 145 16.49 1.95 -8.35
C THR A 145 15.05 1.51 -8.58
N PHE A 146 14.53 0.55 -7.79
CA PHE A 146 13.12 0.16 -7.82
C PHE A 146 12.18 1.34 -7.55
N ALA A 147 12.63 2.31 -6.76
CA ALA A 147 11.84 3.45 -6.35
C ALA A 147 11.57 4.42 -7.52
N LYS A 148 12.46 4.42 -8.52
CA LYS A 148 12.33 5.23 -9.74
C LYS A 148 11.21 4.74 -10.67
N LEU A 149 10.81 3.46 -10.56
CA LEU A 149 9.75 2.90 -11.40
C LEU A 149 8.43 3.63 -11.17
N TYR A 150 8.02 3.78 -9.91
CA TYR A 150 6.78 4.45 -9.59
C TYR A 150 6.78 5.91 -10.03
N ASP A 151 7.88 6.63 -9.78
CA ASP A 151 8.02 8.02 -10.21
C ASP A 151 7.91 8.13 -11.73
N GLN A 152 8.55 7.23 -12.49
CA GLN A 152 8.43 7.20 -13.95
C GLN A 152 7.00 6.90 -14.43
N LEU A 153 6.32 5.93 -13.81
CA LEU A 153 4.93 5.59 -14.15
C LEU A 153 3.98 6.74 -13.82
N GLN A 154 4.26 7.47 -12.74
CA GLN A 154 3.52 8.67 -12.35
C GLN A 154 3.77 9.83 -13.33
N GLU A 155 5.03 10.11 -13.66
CA GLU A 155 5.43 11.16 -14.62
C GLU A 155 4.82 10.93 -16.01
N GLN A 156 4.74 9.67 -16.44
CA GLN A 156 4.15 9.30 -17.72
C GLN A 156 2.61 9.18 -17.67
N ASN A 157 1.98 9.45 -16.53
CA ASN A 157 0.54 9.27 -16.29
C ASN A 157 0.03 7.85 -16.64
N LEU A 158 0.89 6.84 -16.51
CA LEU A 158 0.58 5.47 -16.90
C LEU A 158 -0.15 4.67 -15.83
N LEU A 159 -0.19 5.15 -14.58
CA LEU A 159 -0.86 4.46 -13.47
C LEU A 159 -2.30 4.03 -13.81
N ASN A 160 -3.13 4.96 -14.30
CA ASN A 160 -4.52 4.67 -14.67
C ASN A 160 -4.64 3.76 -15.89
N TYR A 161 -3.69 3.84 -16.82
CA TYR A 161 -3.65 2.97 -17.99
C TYR A 161 -3.32 1.54 -17.57
N ILE A 162 -2.29 1.35 -16.74
CA ILE A 162 -1.82 0.04 -16.28
C ILE A 162 -2.92 -0.69 -15.51
N VAL A 163 -3.60 -0.01 -14.57
CA VAL A 163 -4.71 -0.63 -13.80
C VAL A 163 -5.92 -1.00 -14.66
N SER A 164 -6.02 -0.46 -15.88
CA SER A 164 -7.07 -0.82 -16.85
C SER A 164 -6.68 -1.98 -17.79
N LEU A 165 -5.42 -2.43 -17.75
CA LEU A 165 -4.94 -3.53 -18.58
C LEU A 165 -5.50 -4.86 -18.10
N LYS A 166 -5.77 -5.76 -19.05
CA LYS A 166 -6.17 -7.15 -18.74
C LYS A 166 -5.04 -7.95 -18.09
N ASN A 167 -3.78 -7.67 -18.45
CA ASN A 167 -2.60 -8.27 -17.83
C ASN A 167 -1.54 -7.18 -17.56
N PRO A 168 -1.64 -6.46 -16.43
CA PRO A 168 -0.70 -5.40 -16.08
C PRO A 168 0.70 -5.93 -15.76
N ASP A 169 0.81 -7.14 -15.22
CA ASP A 169 2.09 -7.73 -14.82
C ASP A 169 2.99 -8.01 -16.02
N ASP A 170 2.43 -8.59 -17.10
CA ASP A 170 3.17 -8.82 -18.35
C ASP A 170 3.70 -7.51 -18.96
N PHE A 171 2.88 -6.45 -18.95
CA PHE A 171 3.28 -5.14 -19.45
C PHE A 171 4.44 -4.57 -18.64
N LEU A 172 4.33 -4.60 -17.31
CA LEU A 172 5.37 -4.10 -16.39
C LEU A 172 6.67 -4.89 -16.54
N LEU A 173 6.59 -6.22 -16.64
CA LEU A 173 7.76 -7.07 -16.85
C LEU A 173 8.45 -6.80 -18.19
N LYS A 174 7.69 -6.52 -19.26
CA LYS A 174 8.25 -6.25 -20.58
C LYS A 174 8.92 -4.87 -20.65
N GLU A 175 8.23 -3.83 -20.20
CA GLU A 175 8.65 -2.44 -20.41
C GLU A 175 9.56 -1.93 -19.28
N TYR A 176 9.46 -2.50 -18.08
CA TYR A 176 10.14 -2.00 -16.87
C TYR A 176 11.01 -3.06 -16.15
N ASN A 177 11.38 -4.13 -16.85
CA ASN A 177 12.17 -5.24 -16.31
C ASN A 177 13.43 -4.81 -15.54
N LEU A 178 14.10 -3.76 -16.02
CA LEU A 178 15.33 -3.24 -15.43
C LEU A 178 15.12 -2.70 -14.01
N TYR A 179 13.96 -2.07 -13.75
CA TYR A 179 13.63 -1.56 -12.43
C TYR A 179 13.11 -2.66 -11.51
N LEU A 180 12.36 -3.61 -12.05
CA LEU A 180 11.77 -4.72 -11.30
C LEU A 180 12.82 -5.72 -10.81
N ASN A 181 13.92 -5.91 -11.54
CA ASN A 181 15.04 -6.76 -11.11
C ASN A 181 16.12 -6.00 -10.31
N ALA A 182 15.92 -4.72 -10.02
CA ALA A 182 16.85 -3.98 -9.19
C ALA A 182 16.86 -4.55 -7.76
N LYS A 183 18.03 -4.50 -7.10
CA LYS A 183 18.12 -4.89 -5.69
C LYS A 183 17.29 -3.93 -4.84
N LEU A 184 16.39 -4.48 -4.01
CA LEU A 184 15.74 -3.81 -2.89
C LEU A 184 16.75 -3.44 -1.79
#